data_AF-A0A8C4X0W2-F1
#
_entry.id   AF-A0A8C4X0W2-F1
#
_cell.length_a   1.000
_cell.length_b   1.000
_cell.length_c   1.000
_cell.angle_alpha   90.00
_cell.angle_beta   90.00
_cell.angle_gamma   90.00
#
_symmetry.space_group_name_H-M   'P 1'
#
loop_
_entity.id
_entity.type
_entity.pdbx_description
1 polymer ?
#
loop_
_entity_poly.entity_id
_entity_poly.type
_entity_poly.pdbx_seq_one_letter_code
_entity_poly.pdbx_strand_id
1 'polypeptide(L)'
;MDPKEFCIRGKQMVDYIIDYTESLDKRRKVFPEVKPGYLRPLLPNYAPEEAESFEDVIADLERVIMPGMTHWSSPHFHAYFPSMFSYPSLLAEMMITATSSVGFSWAHSSVERAAIIGAVRVRKLPSDEKFSMRGVELEKVIAQDKANGLVPFYLCATLGTTSSCAFDNILELGPICQREGIWMHIDAAYAGSAFICPEFRPLLNGVEFADSFDFNAYKWMRVSFDCSPMWVKCRKDIINSLKMEPPYLKHIHDESGKGNKVLIHLK
;
A
#
# COMPACT_ATOMS: atom_id res chain seq x y z
N MET A 1 5.66 -32.63 0.39
CA MET A 1 6.39 -32.11 1.56
C MET A 1 5.59 -32.38 2.82
N ASP A 2 6.19 -33.04 3.82
CA ASP A 2 5.60 -33.28 5.15
C ASP A 2 6.17 -32.30 6.20
N PRO A 3 5.74 -32.32 7.47
CA PRO A 3 6.26 -31.39 8.50
C PRO A 3 7.76 -31.53 8.78
N LYS A 4 8.34 -32.73 8.66
CA LYS A 4 9.78 -32.94 8.89
C LYS A 4 10.58 -32.32 7.76
N GLU A 5 10.14 -32.55 6.53
CA GLU A 5 10.72 -31.96 5.35
C GLU A 5 10.56 -30.44 5.38
N PHE A 6 9.38 -29.92 5.74
CA PHE A 6 9.15 -28.48 5.93
C PHE A 6 10.14 -27.85 6.91
N CYS A 7 10.42 -28.50 8.05
CA CYS A 7 11.42 -28.01 9.00
C CYS A 7 12.84 -27.94 8.40
N ILE A 8 13.21 -28.88 7.53
CA ILE A 8 14.50 -28.87 6.84
C ILE A 8 14.51 -27.76 5.78
N ARG A 9 13.50 -27.71 4.91
CA ARG A 9 13.41 -26.74 3.81
C ARG A 9 13.23 -25.31 4.30
N GLY A 10 12.48 -25.12 5.38
CA GLY A 10 12.29 -23.82 6.03
C GLY A 10 13.62 -23.24 6.53
N LYS A 11 14.50 -24.06 7.11
CA LYS A 11 15.85 -23.62 7.51
C LYS A 11 16.70 -23.28 6.30
N GLN A 12 16.69 -24.13 5.27
CA GLN A 12 17.40 -23.85 4.01
C GLN A 12 16.95 -22.53 3.38
N MET A 13 15.65 -22.21 3.43
CA MET A 13 15.11 -20.96 2.93
C MET A 13 15.55 -19.75 3.78
N VAL A 14 15.63 -19.90 5.11
CA VAL A 14 16.18 -18.84 5.98
C VAL A 14 17.64 -18.56 5.61
N ASP A 15 18.46 -19.60 5.48
CA ASP A 15 19.87 -19.46 5.10
C ASP A 15 20.00 -18.81 3.71
N TYR A 16 19.15 -19.21 2.75
CA TYR A 16 19.08 -18.62 1.43
C TYR A 16 18.71 -17.13 1.45
N ILE A 17 17.71 -16.73 2.25
CA ILE A 17 17.30 -15.32 2.39
C ILE A 17 18.45 -14.48 2.94
N ILE A 18 19.14 -14.98 3.97
CA ILE A 18 20.32 -14.29 4.53
C ILE A 18 21.39 -14.14 3.46
N ASP A 19 21.76 -15.24 2.79
CA ASP A 19 22.75 -15.24 1.71
C ASP A 19 22.39 -14.27 0.58
N TYR A 20 21.13 -14.27 0.14
CA TYR A 20 20.59 -13.36 -0.86
C TYR A 20 20.73 -11.90 -0.43
N THR A 21 20.30 -11.56 0.80
CA THR A 21 20.29 -10.18 1.29
C THR A 21 21.69 -9.62 1.53
N GLU A 22 22.60 -10.40 2.13
CA GLU A 22 23.95 -9.96 2.49
C GLU A 22 24.89 -9.82 1.28
N SER A 23 24.51 -10.40 0.15
CA SER A 23 25.33 -10.42 -1.06
C SER A 23 24.70 -9.72 -2.26
N LEU A 24 23.53 -9.14 -2.06
CA LEU A 24 22.70 -8.61 -3.14
C LEU A 24 23.44 -7.57 -3.99
N ASP A 25 24.21 -6.70 -3.32
CA ASP A 25 25.03 -5.66 -3.92
C ASP A 25 26.22 -6.20 -4.74
N LYS A 26 26.75 -7.37 -4.36
CA LYS A 26 27.92 -7.98 -4.98
C LYS A 26 27.59 -8.96 -6.09
N ARG A 27 26.49 -9.72 -5.94
CA ARG A 27 26.16 -10.84 -6.84
C ARG A 27 25.15 -10.50 -7.92
N ARG A 28 24.38 -9.43 -7.79
CA ARG A 28 23.23 -9.19 -8.67
C ARG A 28 23.16 -7.77 -9.20
N LYS A 29 22.82 -7.67 -10.50
CA LYS A 29 22.50 -6.39 -11.14
C LYS A 29 21.12 -5.95 -10.68
N VAL A 30 20.96 -4.68 -10.36
CA VAL A 30 19.70 -4.12 -9.86
C VAL A 30 18.53 -4.36 -10.85
N PHE A 31 18.77 -4.08 -12.13
CA PHE A 31 17.81 -4.29 -13.21
C PHE A 31 18.20 -5.51 -14.05
N PRO A 32 17.22 -6.34 -14.44
CA PRO A 32 17.48 -7.51 -15.25
C PRO A 32 17.78 -7.14 -16.71
N GLU A 33 18.65 -7.90 -17.35
CA GLU A 33 19.04 -7.71 -18.77
C GLU A 33 18.27 -8.66 -19.70
N VAL A 34 16.97 -8.79 -19.46
CA VAL A 34 16.07 -9.71 -20.19
C VAL A 34 15.10 -8.96 -21.10
N LYS A 35 14.54 -9.66 -22.10
CA LYS A 35 13.53 -9.11 -23.00
C LYS A 35 12.12 -9.61 -22.64
N PRO A 36 11.05 -8.86 -22.97
CA PRO A 36 9.68 -9.38 -22.85
C PRO A 36 9.55 -10.76 -23.51
N GLY A 37 9.03 -11.73 -22.76
CA GLY A 37 8.90 -13.13 -23.19
C GLY A 37 10.07 -14.05 -22.88
N TYR A 38 11.18 -13.58 -22.29
CA TYR A 38 12.38 -14.40 -22.01
C TYR A 38 12.10 -15.67 -21.18
N LEU A 39 11.11 -15.62 -20.30
CA LEU A 39 10.79 -16.67 -19.35
C LEU A 39 10.11 -17.88 -20.02
N ARG A 40 9.27 -17.61 -21.03
CA ARG A 40 8.44 -18.64 -21.69
C ARG A 40 9.23 -19.83 -22.25
N PRO A 41 10.37 -19.65 -22.96
CA PRO A 41 11.16 -20.78 -23.46
C PRO A 41 11.95 -21.53 -22.37
N LEU A 42 12.04 -21.00 -21.15
CA LEU A 42 12.76 -21.63 -20.03
C LEU A 42 11.87 -22.55 -19.19
N LEU A 43 10.55 -22.51 -19.41
CA LEU A 43 9.55 -23.26 -18.67
C LEU A 43 8.89 -24.34 -19.53
N PRO A 44 8.47 -25.47 -18.91
CA PRO A 44 7.63 -26.45 -19.57
C PRO A 44 6.33 -25.84 -20.13
N ASN A 45 5.76 -26.48 -21.15
CA ASN A 45 4.49 -26.04 -21.75
C ASN A 45 3.27 -26.36 -20.89
N TYR A 46 3.40 -27.29 -19.94
CA TYR A 46 2.35 -27.79 -19.07
C TYR A 46 2.93 -28.00 -17.67
N ALA A 47 2.08 -27.90 -16.65
CA ALA A 47 2.47 -28.27 -15.29
C ALA A 47 2.88 -29.75 -15.23
N PRO A 48 3.84 -30.13 -14.37
CA PRO A 48 4.24 -31.52 -14.22
C PRO A 48 3.08 -32.36 -13.65
N GLU A 49 2.92 -33.58 -14.14
CA GLU A 49 1.91 -34.53 -13.62
C GLU A 49 2.33 -35.10 -12.26
N GLU A 50 3.64 -35.20 -12.03
CA GLU A 50 4.23 -35.71 -10.80
C GLU A 50 4.96 -34.59 -10.05
N ALA A 51 5.13 -34.76 -8.74
CA ALA A 51 5.83 -33.77 -7.92
C ALA A 51 7.31 -33.67 -8.31
N GLU A 52 7.79 -32.45 -8.52
CA GLU A 52 9.22 -32.14 -8.67
C GLU A 52 9.91 -32.10 -7.30
N SER A 53 11.22 -32.33 -7.29
CA SER A 53 12.00 -32.21 -6.06
C SER A 53 12.12 -30.76 -5.61
N PHE A 54 12.23 -30.51 -4.31
CA PHE A 54 12.45 -29.16 -3.80
C PHE A 54 13.78 -28.58 -4.29
N GLU A 55 14.79 -29.43 -4.45
CA GLU A 55 16.09 -29.09 -5.01
C GLU A 55 15.99 -28.53 -6.42
N ASP A 56 15.21 -29.17 -7.30
CA ASP A 56 14.99 -28.71 -8.67
C ASP A 56 14.26 -27.36 -8.69
N VAL A 57 13.25 -27.19 -7.82
CA VAL A 57 12.51 -25.92 -7.68
C VAL A 57 13.41 -24.77 -7.22
N ILE A 58 14.30 -25.01 -6.26
CA ILE A 58 15.26 -23.99 -5.79
C ILE A 58 16.36 -23.73 -6.82
N ALA A 59 16.81 -24.75 -7.55
CA ALA A 59 17.75 -24.55 -8.65
C ALA A 59 17.14 -23.66 -9.74
N ASP A 60 15.85 -23.84 -10.04
CA ASP A 60 15.12 -23.03 -11.00
C ASP A 60 14.85 -21.60 -10.54
N LEU A 61 14.72 -21.37 -9.24
CA LEU A 61 14.69 -20.02 -8.68
C LEU A 61 15.93 -19.23 -9.13
N GLU A 62 17.13 -19.75 -8.92
CA GLU A 62 18.38 -19.09 -9.34
C GLU A 62 18.56 -19.06 -10.86
N ARG A 63 18.23 -20.16 -11.55
CA ARG A 63 18.48 -20.31 -12.98
C ARG A 63 17.53 -19.49 -13.84
N VAL A 64 16.26 -19.39 -13.43
CA VAL A 64 15.16 -18.93 -14.29
C VAL A 64 14.54 -17.64 -13.77
N ILE A 65 14.29 -17.55 -12.47
CA ILE A 65 13.56 -16.41 -11.88
C ILE A 65 14.50 -15.25 -11.58
N MET A 66 15.59 -15.51 -10.85
CA MET A 66 16.51 -14.47 -10.38
C MET A 66 17.11 -13.61 -11.50
N PRO A 67 17.46 -14.13 -12.70
CA PRO A 67 17.98 -13.31 -13.80
C PRO A 67 17.00 -12.27 -14.35
N GLY A 68 15.69 -12.48 -14.14
CA GLY A 68 14.64 -11.56 -14.59
C GLY A 68 14.03 -10.72 -13.47
N MET A 69 14.51 -10.85 -12.24
CA MET A 69 14.04 -10.04 -11.13
C MET A 69 14.69 -8.66 -11.14
N THR A 70 13.88 -7.63 -10.86
CA THR A 70 14.40 -6.34 -10.40
C THR A 70 14.61 -6.43 -8.89
N HIS A 71 15.81 -6.15 -8.41
CA HIS A 71 16.17 -6.32 -7.01
C HIS A 71 15.86 -5.07 -6.19
N TRP A 72 14.59 -4.90 -5.80
CA TRP A 72 14.06 -3.74 -5.06
C TRP A 72 14.74 -3.47 -3.72
N SER A 73 15.24 -4.51 -3.04
CA SER A 73 15.95 -4.39 -1.77
C SER A 73 17.44 -4.06 -1.92
N SER A 74 17.94 -3.90 -3.15
CA SER A 74 19.35 -3.55 -3.38
C SER A 74 19.65 -2.14 -2.85
N PRO A 75 20.80 -1.90 -2.20
CA PRO A 75 21.21 -0.55 -1.80
C PRO A 75 21.47 0.38 -3.01
N HIS A 76 21.54 -0.18 -4.23
CA HIS A 76 21.72 0.54 -5.48
C HIS A 76 20.42 0.75 -6.27
N PHE A 77 19.26 0.32 -5.72
CA PHE A 77 17.96 0.57 -6.33
C PHE A 77 17.44 1.96 -5.93
N HIS A 78 17.36 2.87 -6.91
CA HIS A 78 16.91 4.25 -6.71
C HIS A 78 15.74 4.64 -7.63
N ALA A 79 15.04 3.66 -8.21
CA ALA A 79 13.83 3.92 -8.98
C ALA A 79 12.60 3.96 -8.06
N TYR A 80 11.58 4.74 -8.44
CA TYR A 80 10.32 4.86 -7.70
C TYR A 80 10.52 5.24 -6.21
N PHE A 81 9.67 4.74 -5.33
CA PHE A 81 9.88 4.76 -3.89
C PHE A 81 10.37 3.40 -3.41
N PRO A 82 11.12 3.36 -2.28
CA PRO A 82 11.61 2.11 -1.74
C PRO A 82 10.47 1.14 -1.43
N SER A 83 10.75 -0.16 -1.56
CA SER A 83 9.95 -1.24 -1.02
C SER A 83 10.87 -2.05 -0.12
N MET A 84 10.68 -1.94 1.19
CA MET A 84 11.63 -2.46 2.19
C MET A 84 10.98 -3.51 3.05
N PHE A 85 11.75 -4.51 3.46
CA PHE A 85 11.35 -5.44 4.52
C PHE A 85 12.35 -5.42 5.66
N SER A 86 12.02 -6.15 6.72
CA SER A 86 12.88 -6.40 7.86
C SER A 86 12.72 -7.85 8.30
N TYR A 87 13.73 -8.42 8.97
CA TYR A 87 13.63 -9.79 9.49
C TYR A 87 12.42 -10.00 10.42
N PRO A 88 12.07 -9.07 11.34
CA PRO A 88 10.83 -9.19 12.10
C PRO A 88 9.57 -9.26 11.23
N SER A 89 9.52 -8.47 10.14
CA SER A 89 8.38 -8.52 9.22
C SER A 89 8.30 -9.83 8.46
N LEU A 90 9.42 -10.42 8.06
CA LEU A 90 9.44 -11.74 7.42
C LEU A 90 8.93 -12.83 8.38
N LEU A 91 9.32 -12.80 9.65
CA LEU A 91 8.83 -13.73 10.66
C LEU A 91 7.33 -13.56 10.90
N ALA A 92 6.85 -12.32 10.92
CA ALA A 92 5.42 -12.03 11.05
C ALA A 92 4.63 -12.60 9.84
N GLU A 93 5.12 -12.39 8.62
CA GLU A 93 4.50 -12.96 7.40
C GLU A 93 4.46 -14.50 7.42
N MET A 94 5.53 -15.15 7.88
CA MET A 94 5.55 -16.61 8.05
C MET A 94 4.46 -17.07 9.03
N MET A 95 4.27 -16.34 10.13
CA MET A 95 3.25 -16.65 11.13
C MET A 95 1.83 -16.42 10.59
N ILE A 96 1.61 -15.28 9.90
CA ILE A 96 0.31 -14.93 9.29
C ILE A 96 -0.08 -15.98 8.24
N THR A 97 0.87 -16.40 7.40
CA THR A 97 0.66 -17.46 6.41
C THR A 97 0.26 -18.77 7.10
N ALA A 98 0.93 -19.13 8.19
CA ALA A 98 0.64 -20.35 8.94
C ALA A 98 -0.73 -20.33 9.63
N THR A 99 -1.19 -19.17 10.12
CA THR A 99 -2.50 -19.05 10.77
C THR A 99 -3.65 -19.00 9.78
N SER A 100 -3.37 -18.83 8.48
CA SER A 100 -4.35 -18.86 7.38
C SER A 100 -5.60 -18.01 7.64
N SER A 101 -5.44 -16.91 8.40
CA SER A 101 -6.55 -16.03 8.71
C SER A 101 -6.90 -15.25 7.45
N VAL A 102 -8.04 -15.59 6.83
CA VAL A 102 -8.53 -14.89 5.65
C VAL A 102 -9.10 -13.54 6.07
N GLY A 103 -8.29 -12.48 5.96
CA GLY A 103 -8.77 -11.11 5.90
C GLY A 103 -9.09 -10.76 4.45
N PHE A 104 -10.37 -10.51 4.14
CA PHE A 104 -10.74 -10.06 2.79
C PHE A 104 -10.15 -8.68 2.49
N SER A 105 -9.29 -8.56 1.47
CA SER A 105 -9.22 -7.47 0.45
C SER A 105 -7.82 -7.36 -0.17
N TRP A 106 -7.76 -6.96 -1.45
CA TRP A 106 -6.53 -6.80 -2.24
C TRP A 106 -6.34 -5.36 -2.75
N ALA A 107 -5.07 -4.97 -2.87
CA ALA A 107 -4.44 -3.72 -3.34
C ALA A 107 -4.56 -3.49 -4.88
N HIS A 108 -4.00 -2.49 -5.58
CA HIS A 108 -3.63 -1.07 -5.39
C HIS A 108 -3.56 -0.42 -6.80
N SER A 109 -3.88 0.88 -6.86
CA SER A 109 -3.68 1.88 -7.93
C SER A 109 -4.83 2.89 -7.80
N SER A 110 -4.84 3.63 -6.70
CA SER A 110 -6.10 3.98 -6.05
C SER A 110 -6.90 5.07 -6.75
N VAL A 111 -6.40 6.29 -6.96
CA VAL A 111 -7.34 7.40 -7.22
C VAL A 111 -7.95 7.39 -8.63
N GLU A 112 -7.16 7.43 -9.70
CA GLU A 112 -7.72 7.44 -11.07
C GLU A 112 -8.42 6.12 -11.41
N ARG A 113 -7.90 4.97 -10.98
CA ARG A 113 -8.61 3.70 -11.22
C ARG A 113 -9.83 3.54 -10.34
N ALA A 114 -9.84 3.99 -9.09
CA ALA A 114 -11.06 3.98 -8.27
C ALA A 114 -12.13 4.88 -8.87
N ALA A 115 -11.74 6.02 -9.46
CA ALA A 115 -12.70 6.85 -10.17
C ALA A 115 -13.24 6.17 -11.43
N ILE A 116 -12.40 5.47 -12.21
CA ILE A 116 -12.86 4.66 -13.35
C ILE A 116 -13.83 3.57 -12.87
N ILE A 117 -13.47 2.83 -11.82
CA ILE A 117 -14.30 1.76 -11.23
C ILE A 117 -15.62 2.33 -10.70
N GLY A 118 -15.57 3.49 -10.05
CA GLY A 118 -16.73 4.20 -9.50
C GLY A 118 -17.49 5.03 -10.54
N ALA A 119 -17.10 5.01 -11.81
CA ALA A 119 -17.65 5.86 -12.87
C ALA A 119 -17.71 7.36 -12.52
N VAL A 120 -16.72 7.85 -11.76
CA VAL A 120 -16.58 9.24 -11.32
C VAL A 120 -15.68 10.02 -12.28
N ARG A 121 -16.05 11.27 -12.57
CA ARG A 121 -15.21 12.19 -13.35
C ARG A 121 -14.03 12.66 -12.52
N VAL A 122 -12.82 12.55 -13.06
CA VAL A 122 -11.59 13.05 -12.41
C VAL A 122 -11.13 14.32 -13.11
N ARG A 123 -10.74 15.31 -12.31
CA ARG A 123 -10.08 16.52 -12.79
C ARG A 123 -8.72 16.65 -12.11
N LYS A 124 -7.66 16.84 -12.90
CA LYS A 124 -6.35 17.21 -12.39
C LYS A 124 -6.33 18.72 -12.15
N LEU A 125 -5.85 19.12 -10.97
CA LEU A 125 -5.69 20.52 -10.62
C LEU A 125 -4.26 20.98 -10.96
N PRO A 126 -4.08 22.25 -11.36
CA PRO A 126 -2.74 22.80 -11.54
C PRO A 126 -2.05 22.94 -10.18
N SER A 127 -0.72 22.84 -10.20
CA SER A 127 0.14 23.08 -9.04
C SER A 127 0.96 24.36 -9.20
N ASP A 128 1.48 24.89 -8.10
CA ASP A 128 2.41 26.02 -8.11
C ASP A 128 3.84 25.62 -8.55
N GLU A 129 4.78 26.56 -8.45
CA GLU A 129 6.20 26.35 -8.82
C GLU A 129 6.90 25.29 -7.96
N LYS A 130 6.35 24.95 -6.78
CA LYS A 130 6.83 23.86 -5.91
C LYS A 130 6.08 22.55 -6.16
N PHE A 131 5.28 22.50 -7.21
CA PHE A 131 4.37 21.40 -7.54
C PHE A 131 3.34 21.13 -6.43
N SER A 132 3.04 22.13 -5.59
CA SER A 132 2.04 22.05 -4.52
C SER A 132 0.67 22.51 -5.03
N MET A 133 -0.38 21.76 -4.74
CA MET A 133 -1.76 22.21 -4.90
C MET A 133 -2.08 23.32 -3.89
N ARG A 134 -2.69 24.40 -4.38
CA ARG A 134 -2.98 25.61 -3.59
C ARG A 134 -4.48 25.89 -3.50
N GLY A 135 -4.89 26.48 -2.38
CA GLY A 135 -6.31 26.74 -2.10
C GLY A 135 -6.98 27.63 -3.15
N VAL A 136 -6.25 28.63 -3.66
CA VAL A 136 -6.76 29.56 -4.68
C VAL A 136 -7.19 28.83 -5.97
N GLU A 137 -6.44 27.82 -6.39
CA GLU A 137 -6.77 27.05 -7.59
C GLU A 137 -7.92 26.07 -7.33
N LEU A 138 -7.98 25.49 -6.13
CA LEU A 138 -9.09 24.65 -5.71
C LEU A 138 -10.42 25.43 -5.70
N GLU A 139 -10.46 26.63 -5.11
CA GLU A 139 -11.67 27.46 -5.06
C GLU A 139 -12.19 27.82 -6.46
N LYS A 140 -11.28 28.22 -7.37
CA LYS A 140 -11.63 28.51 -8.76
C LYS A 140 -12.29 27.31 -9.44
N VAL A 141 -11.72 26.12 -9.25
CA VAL A 141 -12.24 24.90 -9.87
C VAL A 141 -13.59 24.50 -9.28
N ILE A 142 -13.76 24.57 -7.96
CA ILE A 142 -15.05 24.31 -7.30
C ILE A 142 -16.13 25.25 -7.83
N ALA A 143 -15.83 26.55 -7.94
CA ALA A 143 -16.78 27.54 -8.45
C ALA A 143 -17.17 27.25 -9.91
N GLN A 144 -16.19 26.89 -10.75
CA GLN A 144 -16.43 26.55 -12.15
C GLN A 144 -17.26 25.26 -12.30
N ASP A 145 -16.97 24.24 -11.49
CA ASP A 145 -17.69 22.97 -11.52
C ASP A 145 -19.14 23.16 -11.07
N LYS A 146 -19.37 23.94 -10.00
CA LYS A 146 -20.73 24.33 -9.56
C LYS A 146 -21.47 25.12 -10.63
N ALA A 147 -20.82 26.08 -11.29
CA ALA A 147 -21.41 26.85 -12.38
C ALA A 147 -21.80 25.96 -13.58
N ASN A 148 -21.09 24.85 -13.79
CA ASN A 148 -21.39 23.84 -14.80
C ASN A 148 -22.41 22.77 -14.33
N GLY A 149 -23.02 22.94 -13.15
CA GLY A 149 -23.99 21.99 -12.58
C GLY A 149 -23.36 20.69 -12.06
N LEU A 150 -22.05 20.66 -11.85
CA LEU A 150 -21.35 19.52 -11.25
C LEU A 150 -21.33 19.65 -9.73
N VAL A 151 -21.13 18.51 -9.05
CA VAL A 151 -21.04 18.44 -7.60
C VAL A 151 -19.62 17.99 -7.22
N PRO A 152 -18.74 18.91 -6.81
CA PRO A 152 -17.47 18.54 -6.18
C PRO A 152 -17.74 17.83 -4.85
N PHE A 153 -17.17 16.65 -4.64
CA PHE A 153 -17.44 15.85 -3.44
C PHE A 153 -16.22 15.14 -2.85
N TYR A 154 -15.10 15.07 -3.58
CA TYR A 154 -13.88 14.39 -3.14
C TYR A 154 -12.63 15.15 -3.60
N LEU A 155 -11.67 15.29 -2.70
CA LEU A 155 -10.32 15.81 -2.95
C LEU A 155 -9.30 14.82 -2.39
N CYS A 156 -8.32 14.42 -3.20
CA CYS A 156 -7.11 13.77 -2.73
C CYS A 156 -5.99 14.81 -2.69
N ALA A 157 -5.49 15.11 -1.51
CA ALA A 157 -4.29 15.90 -1.30
C ALA A 157 -3.10 14.97 -1.04
N THR A 158 -1.97 15.21 -1.69
CA THR A 158 -0.80 14.34 -1.60
C THR A 158 0.31 14.99 -0.77
N LEU A 159 0.80 14.25 0.23
CA LEU A 159 2.00 14.59 1.00
C LEU A 159 3.14 13.67 0.55
N GLY A 160 4.02 14.18 -0.33
CA GLY A 160 5.09 13.41 -0.94
C GLY A 160 4.69 12.79 -2.28
N THR A 161 4.42 13.63 -3.28
CA THR A 161 4.06 13.18 -4.65
C THR A 161 5.14 12.27 -5.25
N THR A 162 4.75 11.34 -6.12
CA THR A 162 5.68 10.35 -6.70
C THR A 162 6.83 10.97 -7.50
N SER A 163 6.57 12.03 -8.28
CA SER A 163 7.56 12.55 -9.24
C SER A 163 8.67 13.37 -8.58
N SER A 164 8.30 14.23 -7.62
CA SER A 164 9.21 15.23 -7.05
C SER A 164 9.16 15.31 -5.52
N CYS A 165 8.42 14.42 -4.87
CA CYS A 165 8.18 14.46 -3.42
C CYS A 165 7.62 15.83 -2.94
N ALA A 166 6.79 16.47 -3.77
CA ALA A 166 6.08 17.70 -3.41
C ALA A 166 4.98 17.45 -2.38
N PHE A 167 4.56 18.51 -1.70
CA PHE A 167 3.55 18.49 -0.65
C PHE A 167 2.46 19.48 -0.96
N ASP A 168 1.21 19.02 -1.05
CA ASP A 168 0.04 19.89 -1.18
C ASP A 168 -0.18 20.71 0.09
N ASN A 169 -0.65 21.95 -0.06
CA ASN A 169 -0.82 22.84 1.08
C ASN A 169 -2.15 22.57 1.80
N ILE A 170 -2.18 21.52 2.61
CA ILE A 170 -3.40 21.06 3.30
C ILE A 170 -3.97 22.07 4.31
N LEU A 171 -3.16 23.03 4.80
CA LEU A 171 -3.66 24.15 5.62
C LEU A 171 -4.56 25.09 4.82
N GLU A 172 -4.30 25.26 3.52
CA GLU A 172 -5.17 26.02 2.63
C GLU A 172 -6.37 25.19 2.14
N LEU A 173 -6.13 23.92 1.79
CA LEU A 173 -7.14 23.04 1.18
C LEU A 173 -8.22 22.60 2.19
N GLY A 174 -7.82 22.28 3.42
CA GLY A 174 -8.69 21.73 4.46
C GLY A 174 -9.91 22.60 4.80
N PRO A 175 -9.73 23.90 5.11
CA PRO A 175 -10.84 24.81 5.37
C PRO A 175 -11.81 24.95 4.18
N ILE A 176 -11.29 24.89 2.94
CA ILE A 176 -12.12 24.91 1.73
C ILE A 176 -12.96 23.64 1.67
N CYS A 177 -12.35 22.46 1.81
CA CYS A 177 -13.08 21.19 1.80
C CYS A 177 -14.20 21.14 2.83
N GLN A 178 -13.95 21.60 4.06
CA GLN A 178 -14.98 21.64 5.10
C GLN A 178 -16.14 22.58 4.77
N ARG A 179 -15.83 23.80 4.29
CA ARG A 179 -16.86 24.78 3.92
C ARG A 179 -17.73 24.29 2.76
N GLU A 180 -17.12 23.59 1.81
CA GLU A 180 -17.78 23.12 0.59
C GLU A 180 -18.42 21.72 0.73
N GLY A 181 -18.20 21.03 1.87
CA GLY A 181 -18.71 19.68 2.11
C GLY A 181 -18.02 18.61 1.24
N ILE A 182 -16.75 18.80 0.92
CA ILE A 182 -15.94 17.91 0.08
C ILE A 182 -15.13 16.98 0.99
N TRP A 183 -15.19 15.68 0.75
CA TRP A 183 -14.36 14.69 1.43
C TRP A 183 -12.89 14.92 1.12
N MET A 184 -12.07 15.16 2.14
CA MET A 184 -10.62 15.33 1.98
C MET A 184 -9.89 14.05 2.40
N HIS A 185 -9.27 13.40 1.43
CA HIS A 185 -8.35 12.29 1.64
C HIS A 185 -6.91 12.77 1.54
N ILE A 186 -6.06 12.36 2.48
CA ILE A 186 -4.62 12.57 2.41
C ILE A 186 -3.94 11.28 2.00
N ASP A 187 -3.32 11.30 0.82
CA ASP A 187 -2.37 10.29 0.36
C ASP A 187 -0.97 10.69 0.82
N ALA A 188 -0.46 9.99 1.82
CA ALA A 188 0.91 10.14 2.30
C ALA A 188 1.72 8.86 2.06
N ALA A 189 1.46 8.13 0.98
CA ALA A 189 1.96 6.77 0.75
C ALA A 189 3.46 6.60 1.07
N TYR A 190 4.30 7.54 0.64
CA TYR A 190 5.74 7.54 0.95
C TYR A 190 6.08 8.37 2.19
N ALA A 191 5.75 9.67 2.20
CA ALA A 191 6.21 10.59 3.24
C ALA A 191 5.55 10.35 4.62
N GLY A 192 4.43 9.63 4.67
CA GLY A 192 3.69 9.33 5.89
C GLY A 192 4.53 8.64 6.98
N SER A 193 5.49 7.82 6.55
CA SER A 193 6.43 7.15 7.46
C SER A 193 7.34 8.15 8.18
N ALA A 194 7.70 9.27 7.54
CA ALA A 194 8.59 10.27 8.12
C ALA A 194 7.95 11.01 9.31
N PHE A 195 6.61 11.04 9.41
CA PHE A 195 5.90 11.76 10.48
C PHE A 195 6.01 11.10 11.86
N ILE A 196 6.60 9.90 11.96
CA ILE A 196 7.03 9.35 13.24
C ILE A 196 8.06 10.29 13.90
N CYS A 197 8.93 10.92 13.11
CA CYS A 197 9.95 11.86 13.56
C CYS A 197 9.32 13.26 13.76
N PRO A 198 9.40 13.84 14.97
CA PRO A 198 8.77 15.12 15.29
C PRO A 198 9.15 16.28 14.35
N GLU A 199 10.38 16.30 13.85
CA GLU A 199 10.92 17.33 12.97
C GLU A 199 10.25 17.38 11.58
N PHE A 200 9.64 16.29 11.12
CA PHE A 200 8.89 16.25 9.86
C PHE A 200 7.39 16.52 10.02
N ARG A 201 6.86 16.51 11.27
CA ARG A 201 5.44 16.75 11.54
C ARG A 201 4.91 18.13 11.14
N PRO A 202 5.71 19.22 11.05
CA PRO A 202 5.21 20.48 10.51
C PRO A 202 4.65 20.36 9.07
N LEU A 203 5.10 19.38 8.29
CA LEU A 203 4.58 19.07 6.95
C LEU A 203 3.19 18.41 6.98
N LEU A 204 2.73 17.98 8.16
CA LEU A 204 1.42 17.36 8.41
C LEU A 204 0.42 18.36 9.04
N ASN A 205 0.83 19.61 9.30
CA ASN A 205 -0.07 20.63 9.83
C ASN A 205 -1.29 20.79 8.91
N GLY A 206 -2.51 20.73 9.46
CA GLY A 206 -3.76 20.73 8.68
C GLY A 206 -4.37 19.34 8.48
N VAL A 207 -3.73 18.26 8.95
CA VAL A 207 -4.28 16.89 8.89
C VAL A 207 -5.63 16.77 9.61
N GLU A 208 -5.92 17.62 10.59
CA GLU A 208 -7.18 17.66 11.33
C GLU A 208 -8.41 17.94 10.43
N PHE A 209 -8.18 18.55 9.27
CA PHE A 209 -9.21 18.80 8.27
C PHE A 209 -9.56 17.55 7.46
N ALA A 210 -8.68 16.54 7.40
CA ALA A 210 -8.88 15.35 6.59
C ALA A 210 -9.97 14.42 7.16
N ASP A 211 -10.72 13.80 6.25
CA ASP A 211 -11.70 12.76 6.55
C ASP A 211 -11.06 11.37 6.54
N SER A 212 -9.98 11.22 5.77
CA SER A 212 -9.19 9.99 5.71
C SER A 212 -7.72 10.27 5.44
N PHE A 213 -6.86 9.37 5.91
CA PHE A 213 -5.41 9.45 5.76
C PHE A 213 -4.88 8.03 5.52
N ASP A 214 -3.98 7.86 4.55
CA ASP A 214 -3.24 6.60 4.37
C ASP A 214 -1.74 6.84 4.20
N PHE A 215 -0.98 5.81 4.54
CA PHE A 215 0.40 5.68 4.07
C PHE A 215 0.77 4.22 3.88
N ASN A 216 1.88 3.94 3.18
CA ASN A 216 2.34 2.57 2.95
C ASN A 216 3.49 2.23 3.89
N ALA A 217 3.23 1.37 4.88
CA ALA A 217 4.27 0.88 5.79
C ALA A 217 5.33 0.06 5.05
N TYR A 218 4.96 -0.56 3.92
CA TYR A 218 5.92 -1.29 3.10
C TYR A 218 6.89 -0.42 2.31
N LYS A 219 6.62 0.89 2.19
CA LYS A 219 7.54 1.80 1.51
C LYS A 219 8.74 2.13 2.40
N TRP A 220 8.49 2.81 3.52
CA TRP A 220 9.58 3.38 4.33
C TRP A 220 9.50 3.05 5.84
N MET A 221 8.64 2.11 6.26
CA MET A 221 8.60 1.56 7.63
C MET A 221 9.17 0.14 7.75
N ARG A 222 9.75 -0.41 6.67
CA ARG A 222 10.38 -1.75 6.65
C ARG A 222 9.44 -2.91 6.99
N VAL A 223 8.16 -2.77 6.65
CA VAL A 223 7.17 -3.85 6.67
C VAL A 223 7.12 -4.51 5.30
N SER A 224 7.01 -5.83 5.22
CA SER A 224 6.87 -6.52 3.93
C SER A 224 5.64 -6.02 3.17
N PHE A 225 5.74 -6.00 1.85
CA PHE A 225 4.58 -5.77 0.98
C PHE A 225 3.61 -6.96 1.08
N ASP A 226 2.29 -6.79 1.22
CA ASP A 226 1.50 -5.55 1.26
C ASP A 226 1.21 -5.05 2.69
N CYS A 227 1.35 -3.75 2.95
CA CYS A 227 0.89 -3.13 4.20
C CYS A 227 0.59 -1.63 4.05
N SER A 228 -0.69 -1.26 3.95
CA SER A 228 -1.13 0.14 3.76
C SER A 228 -2.16 0.54 4.84
N PRO A 229 -1.69 0.99 6.01
CA PRO A 229 -2.59 1.48 7.05
C PRO A 229 -3.41 2.70 6.60
N MET A 230 -4.70 2.67 6.86
CA MET A 230 -5.63 3.77 6.58
C MET A 230 -6.40 4.15 7.85
N TRP A 231 -6.52 5.45 8.10
CA TRP A 231 -7.35 6.02 9.13
C TRP A 231 -8.51 6.76 8.50
N VAL A 232 -9.67 6.68 9.14
CA VAL A 232 -10.87 7.45 8.77
C VAL A 232 -11.43 8.13 10.00
N LYS A 233 -11.84 9.38 9.84
CA LYS A 233 -12.38 10.21 10.92
C LYS A 233 -13.72 9.67 11.41
N CYS A 234 -14.56 9.21 10.49
CA CYS A 234 -15.84 8.58 10.78
C CYS A 234 -15.93 7.19 10.14
N ARG A 235 -15.76 6.13 10.95
CA ARG A 235 -15.84 4.74 10.44
C ARG A 235 -17.18 4.39 9.77
N LYS A 236 -18.27 5.09 10.11
CA LYS A 236 -19.60 4.80 9.56
C LYS A 236 -19.67 5.06 8.06
N ASP A 237 -18.88 6.00 7.55
CA ASP A 237 -18.92 6.39 6.14
C ASP A 237 -18.35 5.27 5.25
N ILE A 238 -17.31 4.59 5.71
CA ILE A 238 -16.75 3.39 5.05
C ILE A 238 -17.66 2.19 5.23
N ILE A 239 -18.16 1.95 6.45
CA ILE A 239 -19.05 0.81 6.69
C ILE A 239 -20.30 0.91 5.81
N ASN A 240 -20.97 2.07 5.80
CA ASN A 240 -22.22 2.24 5.06
C ASN A 240 -22.03 2.14 3.53
N SER A 241 -20.86 2.51 3.01
CA SER A 241 -20.57 2.41 1.58
C SER A 241 -20.21 0.98 1.13
N LEU A 242 -19.66 0.16 2.02
CA LEU A 242 -19.24 -1.22 1.72
C LEU A 242 -20.19 -2.30 2.25
N LYS A 243 -21.13 -1.93 3.13
CA LYS A 243 -22.03 -2.87 3.77
C LYS A 243 -22.97 -3.49 2.75
N MET A 244 -22.80 -4.79 2.57
CA MET A 244 -23.79 -5.67 1.95
C MET A 244 -24.41 -6.50 3.07
N GLU A 245 -25.74 -6.63 3.10
CA GLU A 245 -26.44 -7.48 4.08
C GLU A 245 -27.01 -8.74 3.43
N PRO A 246 -26.18 -9.68 2.95
CA PRO A 246 -26.70 -10.94 2.48
C PRO A 246 -27.26 -11.74 3.68
N PRO A 247 -28.38 -12.46 3.51
CA PRO A 247 -29.01 -13.21 4.60
C PRO A 247 -28.10 -14.19 5.34
N TYR A 248 -27.08 -14.73 4.68
CA TYR A 248 -26.12 -15.69 5.24
C TYR A 248 -24.95 -15.06 6.02
N LEU A 249 -24.82 -13.73 6.03
CA LEU A 249 -23.86 -12.99 6.87
C LEU A 249 -24.54 -12.33 8.08
N LYS A 250 -25.86 -12.46 8.25
CA LYS A 250 -26.57 -11.90 9.39
C LYS A 250 -26.18 -12.64 10.67
N HIS A 251 -25.58 -11.93 11.61
CA HIS A 251 -25.30 -12.45 12.94
C HIS A 251 -26.29 -11.88 13.96
N ILE A 252 -26.64 -12.68 14.97
CA ILE A 252 -27.59 -12.33 16.05
C ILE A 252 -27.14 -11.08 16.86
N HIS A 253 -25.90 -10.61 16.70
CA HIS A 253 -25.31 -9.50 17.45
C HIS A 253 -25.16 -8.18 16.66
N ASP A 254 -25.57 -8.13 15.39
CA ASP A 254 -25.36 -6.97 14.49
C ASP A 254 -26.10 -5.70 14.94
N GLU A 255 -27.15 -5.80 15.76
CA GLU A 255 -27.92 -4.65 16.23
C GLU A 255 -27.28 -3.89 17.40
N SER A 256 -26.22 -4.43 18.02
CA SER A 256 -25.78 -3.90 19.32
C SER A 256 -24.93 -2.62 19.25
N GLY A 257 -24.21 -2.34 18.15
CA GLY A 257 -23.52 -1.05 17.87
C GLY A 257 -22.61 -0.44 18.95
N LYS A 258 -22.46 -1.09 20.10
CA LYS A 258 -21.77 -0.64 21.30
C LYS A 258 -20.50 -1.46 21.39
N GLY A 259 -19.36 -0.83 21.10
CA GLY A 259 -18.07 -1.44 21.35
C GLY A 259 -17.99 -1.90 22.81
N ASN A 260 -17.58 -3.15 23.03
CA ASN A 260 -17.34 -3.67 24.36
C ASN A 260 -16.20 -2.86 24.99
N LYS A 261 -16.54 -1.95 25.92
CA LYS A 261 -15.56 -1.28 26.77
C LYS A 261 -15.20 -2.26 27.88
N VAL A 262 -13.99 -2.80 27.83
CA VAL A 262 -13.43 -3.66 28.88
C VAL A 262 -12.44 -2.82 29.69
N LEU A 263 -12.68 -2.71 30.99
CA LEU A 263 -11.76 -2.13 31.97
C LEU A 263 -10.99 -3.28 32.62
N ILE A 264 -9.68 -3.36 32.38
CA ILE A 264 -8.81 -4.36 33.00
C ILE A 264 -8.13 -3.71 34.21
N HIS A 265 -8.34 -4.25 35.40
CA HIS A 265 -7.56 -3.91 36.59
C HIS A 265 -6.43 -4.94 36.76
N LEU A 266 -5.20 -4.46 36.94
CA LEU A 266 -4.08 -5.28 37.39
C LEU A 266 -4.05 -5.25 38.94
N LYS A 267 -3.85 -6.42 39.55
CA LYS A 267 -3.35 -6.52 40.92
C LYS A 267 -1.82 -6.51 40.89
#